data_AF-A0A6P5C1D9-F1
#
_entry.id   AF-A0A6P5C1D9-F1
#
_cell.length_a   1.000
_cell.length_b   1.000
_cell.length_c   1.000
_cell.angle_alpha   90.00
_cell.angle_beta   90.00
_cell.angle_gamma   90.00
#
_symmetry.space_group_name_H-M   'P 1'
#
loop_
_entity.id
_entity.type
_entity.pdbx_description
1 polymer ?
#
loop_
_entity_poly.entity_id
_entity_poly.type
_entity_poly.pdbx_seq_one_letter_code
_entity_poly.pdbx_strand_id
1 'polypeptide(L)'
;MHVRKNVSACAGHANSIRSLEHVQVQLSLSYSRRGDLEISLTSPMGTRSTLVAIRPFDVSSQGYNNWIFMSTHFWDEDPRGLWILGLENKGYYFNTGTLYRYTLLLYGTAEN
;
A
#
# COMPACT_ATOMS: atom_id res chain seq x y z
N MET A 1 -8.32 -0.76 9.51
CA MET A 1 -8.69 0.47 8.78
C MET A 1 -8.49 0.23 7.29
N HIS A 2 -9.36 0.78 6.44
CA HIS A 2 -9.18 0.75 4.99
C HIS A 2 -9.17 2.18 4.43
N VAL A 3 -8.16 2.50 3.64
CA VAL A 3 -8.08 3.76 2.88
C VAL A 3 -8.37 3.44 1.43
N ARG A 4 -9.39 4.10 0.88
CA ARG A 4 -9.88 3.88 -0.48
C ARG A 4 -9.54 5.11 -1.33
N LYS A 5 -8.88 4.90 -2.47
CA LYS A 5 -8.54 5.97 -3.41
C LYS A 5 -8.82 5.53 -4.83
N ASN A 6 -9.65 6.31 -5.54
CA ASN A 6 -9.79 6.15 -6.97
C ASN A 6 -8.64 6.88 -7.68
N VAL A 7 -7.98 6.21 -8.62
CA VAL A 7 -6.74 6.64 -9.27
C VAL A 7 -6.93 6.59 -10.78
N SER A 8 -6.56 7.66 -11.47
CA SER A 8 -6.62 7.76 -12.94
C SER A 8 -5.36 7.27 -13.64
N ALA A 9 -4.32 6.91 -12.88
CA ALA A 9 -2.99 6.54 -13.37
C ALA A 9 -2.42 7.52 -14.40
N CYS A 10 -2.59 8.82 -14.11
CA CYS A 10 -2.16 9.93 -14.97
C CYS A 10 -2.76 9.89 -16.40
N ALA A 11 -3.95 9.29 -16.56
CA ALA A 11 -4.66 9.28 -17.84
C ALA A 11 -4.75 10.71 -18.45
N GLY A 12 -4.35 10.83 -19.72
CA GLY A 12 -4.31 12.12 -20.43
C GLY A 12 -2.99 12.90 -20.29
N HIS A 13 -2.02 12.39 -19.54
CA HIS A 13 -0.69 12.99 -19.40
C HIS A 13 0.42 12.09 -19.97
N ALA A 14 1.61 12.65 -20.19
CA ALA A 14 2.75 11.93 -20.77
C ALA A 14 3.24 10.74 -19.92
N ASN A 15 2.93 10.75 -18.62
CA ASN A 15 3.25 9.70 -17.66
C ASN A 15 2.05 8.78 -17.37
N SER A 16 1.10 8.65 -18.31
CA SER A 16 -0.03 7.72 -18.17
C SER A 16 0.46 6.28 -18.14
N ILE A 17 -0.10 5.46 -17.25
CA ILE A 17 0.23 4.03 -17.15
C ILE A 17 -1.02 3.20 -17.45
N ARG A 18 -0.88 2.20 -18.32
CA ARG A 18 -1.90 1.21 -18.67
C ARG A 18 -1.51 -0.21 -18.32
N SER A 19 -0.21 -0.52 -18.30
CA SER A 19 0.33 -1.79 -17.84
C SER A 19 1.30 -1.54 -16.69
N LEU A 20 1.04 -2.14 -15.53
CA LEU A 20 1.86 -2.02 -14.33
C LEU A 20 3.10 -2.92 -14.37
N GLU A 21 4.18 -2.46 -13.75
CA GLU A 21 5.37 -3.26 -13.43
C GLU A 21 5.57 -3.32 -11.92
N HIS A 22 5.94 -2.19 -11.33
CA HIS A 22 6.19 -2.07 -9.89
C HIS A 22 5.17 -1.11 -9.26
N VAL A 23 4.67 -1.47 -8.09
CA VAL A 23 3.82 -0.58 -7.29
C VAL A 23 4.50 -0.34 -5.95
N GLN A 24 4.62 0.94 -5.58
CA GLN A 24 5.18 1.34 -4.31
C GLN A 24 4.13 2.04 -3.44
N VAL A 25 4.19 1.76 -2.15
CA VAL A 25 3.35 2.38 -1.12
C VAL A 25 4.26 3.02 -0.10
N GLN A 26 4.33 4.34 -0.14
CA GLN A 26 5.09 5.14 0.81
C GLN A 26 4.19 5.57 1.96
N LEU A 27 4.54 5.18 3.18
CA LEU A 27 3.76 5.42 4.39
C LEU A 27 4.54 6.21 5.43
N SER A 28 3.84 7.12 6.09
CA SER A 28 4.25 7.67 7.39
C SER A 28 3.12 7.41 8.37
N LEU A 29 3.37 6.59 9.40
CA LEU A 29 2.38 6.20 10.40
C LEU A 29 3.03 5.94 11.76
N SER A 30 2.30 6.20 12.83
CA SER A 30 2.60 5.74 14.18
C SER A 30 1.78 4.48 14.49
N TYR A 31 2.34 3.59 15.31
CA TYR A 31 1.62 2.41 15.79
C TYR A 31 2.25 1.90 17.09
N SER A 32 1.43 1.52 18.07
CA SER A 32 1.88 1.13 19.42
C SER A 32 2.80 -0.09 19.42
N ARG A 33 2.57 -1.05 18.53
CA ARG A 33 3.41 -2.24 18.34
C ARG A 33 3.44 -2.65 16.88
N ARG A 34 4.48 -2.19 16.16
CA ARG A 34 4.59 -2.28 14.70
C ARG A 34 4.49 -3.70 14.13
N GLY A 35 5.02 -4.70 14.83
CA GLY A 35 4.97 -6.10 14.40
C GLY A 35 3.56 -6.71 14.34
N ASP A 36 2.58 -6.09 14.99
CA ASP A 36 1.19 -6.53 14.99
C ASP A 36 0.36 -5.93 13.86
N LEU A 37 0.94 -5.00 13.08
CA LEU A 37 0.26 -4.35 11.97
C LEU A 37 0.54 -5.10 10.67
N GLU A 38 -0.49 -5.71 10.10
CA GLU A 38 -0.45 -6.20 8.73
C GLU A 38 -0.82 -5.05 7.77
N ILE A 39 -0.02 -4.90 6.71
CA ILE A 39 -0.25 -3.90 5.66
C ILE A 39 -0.47 -4.63 4.34
N SER A 40 -1.58 -4.33 3.68
CA SER A 40 -1.91 -4.91 2.37
C SER A 40 -2.39 -3.84 1.40
N LEU A 41 -2.20 -4.09 0.11
CA LEU A 41 -2.75 -3.27 -0.96
C LEU A 41 -3.59 -4.14 -1.88
N THR A 42 -4.78 -3.67 -2.26
CA THR A 42 -5.63 -4.29 -3.27
C THR A 42 -5.77 -3.36 -4.48
N SER A 43 -5.53 -3.90 -5.67
CA SER A 43 -5.63 -3.19 -6.95
C SER A 43 -7.08 -3.10 -7.45
N PRO A 44 -7.35 -2.27 -8.47
CA PRO A 44 -8.67 -2.18 -9.10
C PRO A 44 -9.16 -3.50 -9.72
N MET A 45 -8.24 -4.37 -10.15
CA MET A 45 -8.55 -5.68 -10.72
C MET A 45 -8.78 -6.76 -9.65
N GLY A 46 -8.65 -6.42 -8.36
CA GLY A 46 -8.98 -7.30 -7.24
C GLY A 46 -7.80 -8.09 -6.67
N THR A 47 -6.61 -7.98 -7.26
CA THR A 47 -5.39 -8.61 -6.73
C THR A 47 -5.04 -7.99 -5.38
N ARG A 48 -4.73 -8.82 -4.38
CA ARG A 48 -4.28 -8.38 -3.05
C ARG A 48 -2.81 -8.76 -2.85
N SER A 49 -1.99 -7.79 -2.49
CA SER A 49 -0.60 -8.01 -2.07
C SER A 49 -0.41 -7.65 -0.60
N THR A 50 0.18 -8.56 0.17
CA THR A 50 0.62 -8.28 1.54
C THR A 50 1.99 -7.60 1.48
N LEU A 51 2.03 -6.32 1.83
CA LEU A 51 3.24 -5.50 1.82
C LEU A 51 4.11 -5.78 3.05
N VAL A 52 3.47 -6.02 4.19
CA VAL A 52 4.11 -6.46 5.43
C VAL A 52 3.20 -7.44 6.14
N ALA A 53 3.71 -8.64 6.39
CA ALA A 53 3.08 -9.62 7.28
C ALA A 53 3.41 -9.33 8.75
N ILE A 54 2.70 -9.99 9.66
CA ILE A 54 2.98 -9.92 11.10
C ILE A 54 4.43 -10.32 11.39
N ARG A 55 5.06 -9.61 12.34
CA ARG A 55 6.44 -9.86 12.79
C ARG A 55 6.45 -9.94 14.32
N PRO A 56 6.26 -11.14 14.92
CA PRO A 56 6.04 -11.29 16.36
C PRO A 56 7.13 -10.68 17.26
N PHE A 57 8.37 -10.62 16.78
CA PHE A 57 9.50 -10.05 17.51
C PHE A 57 9.69 -8.54 17.32
N ASP A 58 8.95 -7.90 16.41
CA ASP A 58 9.00 -6.45 16.22
C ASP A 58 8.06 -5.74 17.19
N VAL A 59 8.56 -5.54 18.41
CA VAL A 59 7.84 -4.85 19.49
C VAL A 59 7.94 -3.31 19.42
N SER A 60 8.46 -2.76 18.32
CA SER A 60 8.74 -1.32 18.19
C SER A 60 7.47 -0.47 18.15
N SER A 61 7.50 0.68 18.81
CA SER A 61 6.46 1.72 18.77
C SER A 61 6.74 2.84 17.75
N GLN A 62 7.84 2.74 16.99
CA GLN A 62 8.28 3.81 16.07
C GLN A 62 7.42 3.91 14.80
N GLY A 63 6.57 2.92 14.53
CA GLY A 63 5.79 2.85 13.28
C GLY A 63 6.68 2.87 12.04
N TYR A 64 6.24 3.60 11.01
CA TYR A 64 6.98 3.81 9.77
C TYR A 64 7.12 5.31 9.50
N ASN A 65 8.34 5.76 9.18
CA ASN A 65 8.60 7.14 8.80
C ASN A 65 9.10 7.17 7.36
N ASN A 66 8.28 7.71 6.45
CA ASN A 66 8.56 7.80 5.02
C ASN A 66 9.03 6.48 4.39
N TRP A 67 8.54 5.35 4.88
CA TRP A 67 8.98 4.02 4.47
C TRP A 67 8.27 3.60 3.19
N ILE A 68 9.01 2.99 2.27
CA ILE A 68 8.49 2.52 0.98
C ILE A 68 8.38 1.00 1.01
N PHE A 69 7.17 0.50 0.80
CA PHE A 69 6.92 -0.89 0.45
C PHE A 69 6.77 -1.01 -1.06
N MET A 70 7.13 -2.17 -1.62
CA MET A 70 7.04 -2.43 -3.05
C MET A 70 6.40 -3.80 -3.29
N SER A 71 5.62 -3.90 -4.36
CA SER A 71 5.06 -5.17 -4.83
C SER A 71 5.10 -5.26 -6.36
N THR A 72 5.37 -6.47 -6.85
CA THR A 72 5.28 -6.88 -8.26
C THR A 72 4.06 -7.74 -8.55
N HIS A 73 3.17 -7.95 -7.57
CA HIS A 73 2.00 -8.83 -7.74
C HIS A 73 1.00 -8.30 -8.77
N PHE A 74 1.06 -7.00 -9.06
CA PHE A 74 0.12 -6.28 -9.92
C PHE A 74 0.65 -6.13 -11.36
N TRP A 75 1.68 -6.89 -11.73
CA TRP A 75 2.30 -6.80 -13.04
C TRP A 75 1.25 -7.02 -14.15
N ASP A 76 1.34 -6.23 -15.21
CA ASP A 76 0.42 -6.18 -16.36
C ASP A 76 -1.03 -5.79 -16.06
N GLU A 77 -1.34 -5.40 -14.81
CA GLU A 77 -2.68 -4.90 -14.48
C GLU A 77 -2.90 -3.47 -14.96
N ASP A 78 -4.15 -3.16 -15.34
CA ASP A 78 -4.61 -1.79 -15.53
C ASP A 78 -4.76 -1.10 -14.16
N PRO A 79 -3.93 -0.09 -13.84
CA PRO A 79 -3.95 0.55 -12.53
C PRO A 79 -5.13 1.50 -12.32
N ARG A 80 -5.98 1.74 -13.32
CA ARG A 80 -7.07 2.71 -13.23
C ARG A 80 -8.21 2.17 -12.40
N GLY A 81 -8.65 2.96 -11.43
CA GLY A 81 -9.79 2.63 -10.58
C GLY A 81 -9.45 2.63 -9.10
N LEU A 82 -10.16 1.81 -8.34
CA LEU A 82 -10.14 1.83 -6.88
C LEU A 82 -8.96 1.02 -6.31
N TRP A 83 -8.05 1.71 -5.65
CA TRP A 83 -7.03 1.10 -4.79
C TRP A 83 -7.47 1.10 -3.33
N ILE A 84 -7.18 0.01 -2.62
CA ILE A 84 -7.53 -0.15 -1.21
C ILE A 84 -6.27 -0.49 -0.40
N LEU A 85 -5.83 0.44 0.45
CA LEU A 85 -4.81 0.18 1.47
C LEU A 85 -5.49 -0.38 2.71
N GLY A 86 -5.11 -1.60 3.10
CA GLY A 86 -5.51 -2.25 4.35
C GLY A 86 -4.43 -2.11 5.42
N LEU A 87 -4.85 -1.64 6.60
CA LEU A 87 -4.04 -1.56 7.81
C LEU A 87 -4.78 -2.32 8.91
N GLU A 88 -4.34 -3.53 9.20
CA GLU A 88 -5.06 -4.46 10.08
C GLU A 88 -4.26 -4.79 11.33
N ASN A 89 -4.89 -4.62 12.50
CA ASN A 89 -4.34 -5.06 13.76
C ASN A 89 -4.53 -6.58 13.89
N LYS A 90 -3.42 -7.32 13.90
CA LYS A 90 -3.39 -8.78 14.12
C LYS A 90 -2.90 -9.14 15.53
N GLY A 91 -2.63 -8.15 16.38
CA GLY A 91 -2.20 -8.33 17.75
C GLY A 91 -3.30 -7.99 18.76
N TYR A 92 -2.89 -7.39 19.87
CA TYR A 92 -3.82 -7.03 20.95
C TYR A 92 -4.79 -5.91 20.56
N TYR A 93 -6.04 -6.00 21.03
CA TYR A 93 -7.12 -5.07 20.70
C TYR A 93 -6.84 -3.60 21.09
N PHE A 94 -5.97 -3.37 22.09
CA PHE A 94 -5.60 -2.03 22.54
C PHE A 94 -4.52 -1.36 21.69
N ASN A 95 -3.96 -2.06 20.69
CA ASN A 95 -3.01 -1.44 19.79
C ASN A 95 -3.66 -0.27 19.04
N THR A 96 -2.93 0.83 18.95
CA THR A 96 -3.43 2.09 18.39
C THR A 96 -2.37 2.72 17.51
N GLY A 97 -2.79 3.59 16.58
CA GLY A 97 -1.88 4.31 15.72
C GLY A 97 -2.59 5.30 14.82
N THR A 98 -1.81 6.04 14.05
CA THR A 98 -2.30 7.08 13.14
C THR A 98 -1.53 7.01 11.84
N LEU A 99 -2.26 6.98 10.72
CA LEU A 99 -1.68 7.15 9.39
C LEU A 99 -1.60 8.64 9.07
N TYR A 100 -0.38 9.17 8.97
CA TYR A 100 -0.15 10.59 8.65
C TYR A 100 -0.07 10.84 7.15
N ARG A 101 0.58 9.94 6.40
CA ARG A 101 0.75 10.08 4.96
C ARG A 101 0.70 8.74 4.26
N TYR A 102 0.02 8.74 3.12
CA TYR A 102 -0.03 7.65 2.16
C TYR A 102 0.25 8.21 0.76
N THR A 103 1.22 7.65 0.07
CA THR A 103 1.52 7.96 -1.32
C THR A 103 1.66 6.66 -2.10
N LEU A 104 0.88 6.54 -3.17
CA LEU A 104 0.92 5.42 -4.11
C LEU A 104 1.75 5.86 -5.32
N LEU A 105 2.85 5.17 -5.58
CA LEU A 105 3.66 5.37 -6.77
C LEU A 105 3.52 4.16 -7.69
N LEU A 106 3.23 4.45 -8.95
CA LEU A 106 2.99 3.45 -9.98
C LEU A 106 4.12 3.54 -11.01
N TYR A 107 4.68 2.40 -11.38
CA TYR A 107 5.68 2.26 -12.42
C TYR A 107 5.14 1.30 -13.48
N GLY A 108 5.38 1.61 -14.74
CA GLY A 108 4.89 0.84 -15.87
C GLY A 108 4.87 1.66 -17.14
N THR A 109 4.16 1.16 -18.14
CA THR A 109 4.15 1.72 -19.50
C THR A 109 2.72 2.12 -19.93
N ALA A 110 2.64 2.90 -21.00
CA ALA A 110 1.37 3.27 -21.65
C ALA A 110 0.91 2.22 -22.69
N GLU A 111 1.73 1.20 -22.93
CA GLU A 111 1.52 0.15 -23.92
C GLU A 111 1.01 -1.11 -23.21
N ASN A 112 0.26 -1.94 -23.94
CA ASN A 112 -0.17 -3.27 -23.49
C ASN A 112 0.72 -4.32 -24.14
#